data_AF-A0A6G0WA80-F1
#
_entry.id   AF-A0A6G0WA80-F1
#
_cell.length_a   1.000
_cell.length_b   1.000
_cell.length_c   1.000
_cell.angle_alpha   90.00
_cell.angle_beta   90.00
_cell.angle_gamma   90.00
#
_symmetry.space_group_name_H-M   'P 1'
#
loop_
_entity.id
_entity.type
_entity.pdbx_description
1 polymer ?
#
loop_
_entity_poly.entity_id
_entity_poly.type
_entity_poly.pdbx_seq_one_letter_code
_entity_poly.pdbx_strand_id
1 'polypeptide(L)'
;MGNNAKGYPPYRQIDRRDLSTKQSRLYTDWKFLMRELEIHYQQQSVKSIKTIKSPEEVASSFETSVSCLDSIKTATATKRQRRFSQLTVLTVVKLLRQSKGPSFTRPFAKRKRTQSNANSEMEAQRK
;
A
#
# COMPACT_ATOMS: atom_id res chain seq x y z
N MET A 1 -18.46 -16.33 -8.21
CA MET A 1 -18.05 -15.02 -7.65
C MET A 1 -17.57 -14.12 -8.79
N GLY A 2 -18.47 -13.24 -9.23
CA GLY A 2 -18.53 -12.57 -10.53
C GLY A 2 -19.96 -12.66 -11.05
N ASN A 3 -20.60 -11.54 -11.41
CA ASN A 3 -21.98 -11.53 -11.89
C ASN A 3 -22.04 -10.86 -13.27
N ASN A 4 -21.82 -11.67 -14.32
CA ASN A 4 -21.83 -11.23 -15.71
C ASN A 4 -23.18 -10.64 -16.14
N ALA A 5 -24.29 -11.10 -15.54
CA ALA A 5 -25.62 -10.56 -15.83
C ALA A 5 -25.80 -9.11 -15.36
N LYS A 6 -24.95 -8.65 -14.43
CA LYS A 6 -24.89 -7.25 -13.96
C LYS A 6 -23.64 -6.51 -14.46
N GLY A 7 -22.86 -7.10 -15.38
CA GLY A 7 -21.63 -6.50 -15.90
C GLY A 7 -20.46 -6.45 -14.92
N TYR A 8 -20.54 -7.14 -13.76
CA TYR A 8 -19.44 -7.18 -12.81
C TYR A 8 -18.46 -8.29 -13.19
N PRO A 9 -17.20 -7.94 -13.55
CA PRO A 9 -16.21 -8.94 -13.93
C PRO A 9 -15.95 -9.89 -12.75
N PRO A 10 -15.61 -11.16 -13.02
CA PRO A 10 -15.28 -12.11 -11.97
C PRO A 10 -14.16 -11.57 -11.08
N TYR A 11 -14.43 -11.47 -9.78
CA TYR A 11 -13.55 -10.85 -8.79
C TYR A 11 -12.13 -11.47 -8.75
N ARG A 12 -11.95 -12.68 -9.29
CA ARG A 12 -10.65 -13.33 -9.46
C ARG A 12 -9.75 -12.69 -10.53
N GLN A 13 -10.28 -11.80 -11.37
CA GLN A 13 -9.60 -11.22 -12.53
C GLN A 13 -9.59 -9.68 -12.49
N ILE A 14 -9.63 -9.05 -11.32
CA ILE A 14 -9.41 -7.60 -11.25
C ILE A 14 -7.95 -7.33 -11.67
N ASP A 15 -7.77 -6.90 -12.92
CA ASP A 15 -6.48 -6.46 -13.43
C ASP A 15 -6.35 -4.95 -13.21
N ARG A 16 -5.12 -4.48 -13.01
CA ARG A 16 -4.84 -3.04 -12.78
C ARG A 16 -5.23 -2.17 -13.96
N ARG A 17 -5.39 -2.77 -15.15
CA ARG A 17 -5.77 -2.13 -16.41
C ARG A 17 -7.26 -1.76 -16.43
N ASP A 18 -8.08 -2.48 -15.67
CA ASP A 18 -9.52 -2.24 -15.57
C ASP A 18 -9.87 -1.16 -14.54
N LEU A 19 -8.85 -0.66 -13.83
CA LEU A 19 -8.98 0.29 -12.73
C LEU A 19 -8.48 1.67 -13.14
N SER A 20 -9.19 2.73 -12.72
CA SER A 20 -8.66 4.08 -12.80
C SER A 20 -7.33 4.20 -12.04
N THR A 21 -6.52 5.22 -12.33
CA THR A 21 -5.22 5.41 -11.68
C THR A 21 -5.32 5.43 -10.14
N LYS A 22 -6.39 6.04 -9.60
CA LYS A 22 -6.65 6.08 -8.15
C LYS A 22 -6.99 4.69 -7.60
N GLN A 23 -7.90 3.98 -8.26
CA GLN A 23 -8.31 2.62 -7.85
C GLN A 23 -7.17 1.62 -7.97
N SER A 24 -6.34 1.72 -9.03
CA SER A 24 -5.17 0.87 -9.24
C SER A 24 -4.14 1.02 -8.12
N ARG A 25 -3.91 2.25 -7.63
CA ARG A 25 -3.06 2.50 -6.46
C ARG A 25 -3.63 1.86 -5.21
N LEU A 26 -4.91 2.12 -4.92
CA LEU A 26 -5.60 1.56 -3.76
C LEU A 26 -5.59 0.02 -3.78
N TYR A 27 -5.82 -0.60 -4.94
CA TYR A 27 -5.72 -2.04 -5.14
C TYR A 27 -4.32 -2.57 -4.85
N THR A 28 -3.28 -1.85 -5.31
CA THR A 28 -1.88 -2.24 -5.05
C THR A 28 -1.56 -2.18 -3.56
N ASP A 29 -2.05 -1.16 -2.86
CA ASP A 29 -1.86 -1.00 -1.42
C ASP A 29 -2.61 -2.08 -0.63
N TRP A 30 -3.86 -2.39 -1.01
CA TRP A 30 -4.60 -3.52 -0.43
C TRP A 30 -3.89 -4.85 -0.68
N LYS A 31 -3.43 -5.10 -1.90
CA LYS A 31 -2.71 -6.33 -2.26
C LYS A 31 -1.42 -6.48 -1.44
N PHE A 32 -0.72 -5.38 -1.20
CA PHE A 32 0.44 -5.36 -0.32
C PHE A 32 0.05 -5.70 1.13
N LEU A 33 -0.96 -5.02 1.69
CA LEU A 33 -1.42 -5.27 3.06
C LEU A 33 -1.85 -6.71 3.27
N MET A 34 -2.66 -7.26 2.36
CA MET A 34 -3.13 -8.65 2.45
C MET A 34 -1.99 -9.65 2.42
N ARG A 35 -0.95 -9.40 1.60
CA ARG A 35 0.24 -10.25 1.57
C ARG A 35 1.01 -10.22 2.88
N GLU A 36 1.12 -9.06 3.53
CA GLU A 36 1.77 -8.96 4.84
C GLU A 36 1.01 -9.71 5.92
N LEU A 37 -0.31 -9.56 5.95
CA LEU A 37 -1.18 -10.31 6.87
C LEU A 37 -1.06 -11.83 6.65
N GLU A 38 -1.05 -12.28 5.39
CA GLU A 38 -0.88 -13.69 5.03
C GLU A 38 0.48 -14.24 5.49
N ILE A 39 1.57 -13.51 5.24
CA ILE A 39 2.92 -13.89 5.69
C ILE A 39 2.96 -14.00 7.20
N HIS A 40 2.44 -13.01 7.92
CA HIS A 40 2.44 -13.00 9.37
C HIS A 40 1.66 -14.17 9.96
N TYR A 41 0.48 -14.46 9.40
CA TYR A 41 -0.30 -15.62 9.81
C TYR A 41 0.43 -16.93 9.55
N GLN A 42 1.06 -17.10 8.38
CA GLN A 42 1.86 -18.29 8.07
C GLN A 42 3.08 -18.45 8.99
N GLN A 43 3.63 -17.35 9.52
CA GLN A 43 4.72 -17.40 10.49
C GLN A 43 4.25 -17.84 11.88
N GLN A 44 3.01 -17.50 12.27
CA GLN A 44 2.47 -17.79 13.60
C GLN A 44 1.64 -19.09 13.64
N SER A 45 1.14 -19.55 12.50
CA SER A 45 0.26 -20.71 12.39
C SER A 45 0.91 -21.80 11.57
N VAL A 46 0.77 -23.05 12.05
CA VAL A 46 1.15 -24.24 11.28
C VAL A 46 0.18 -24.50 10.12
N LYS A 47 -1.03 -23.92 10.18
CA LYS A 47 -2.09 -24.12 9.19
C LYS A 47 -2.01 -23.09 8.06
N SER A 48 -2.29 -23.53 6.84
CA SER A 48 -2.44 -22.63 5.70
C SER A 48 -3.78 -21.87 5.79
N ILE A 49 -3.81 -20.59 5.38
CA ILE A 49 -5.07 -19.82 5.20
C ILE A 49 -6.07 -20.57 4.30
N LYS A 50 -5.58 -21.38 3.36
CA LYS A 50 -6.42 -22.17 2.44
C LYS A 50 -7.16 -23.34 3.11
N THR A 51 -6.78 -23.70 4.33
CA THR A 51 -7.37 -24.83 5.07
C THR A 51 -8.47 -24.42 6.05
N ILE A 52 -8.71 -23.12 6.22
CA ILE A 52 -9.74 -22.58 7.11
C ILE A 52 -11.12 -22.86 6.53
N LYS A 53 -11.99 -23.50 7.31
CA LYS A 53 -13.35 -23.89 6.85
C LYS A 53 -14.47 -23.41 7.77
N SER A 54 -14.19 -23.16 9.05
CA SER A 54 -15.19 -22.71 10.02
C SER A 54 -15.18 -21.17 10.21
N PRO A 55 -16.34 -20.52 10.43
CA PRO A 55 -16.40 -19.10 10.79
C PRO A 55 -15.56 -18.72 12.02
N GLU A 56 -15.50 -19.60 13.02
CA GLU A 56 -14.70 -19.37 14.24
C GLU A 56 -13.20 -19.39 13.94
N GLU A 57 -12.76 -20.32 13.08
CA GLU A 57 -11.38 -20.37 12.60
C GLU A 57 -11.04 -19.13 11.78
N VAL A 58 -11.99 -18.60 10.99
CA VAL A 58 -11.80 -17.33 10.26
C VAL A 58 -11.57 -16.18 11.24
N ALA A 59 -12.40 -16.05 12.28
CA ALA A 59 -12.26 -14.98 13.27
C ALA A 59 -10.89 -15.07 13.99
N SER A 60 -10.52 -16.26 14.47
CA SER A 60 -9.23 -16.49 15.13
C SER A 60 -8.04 -16.20 14.20
N SER A 61 -8.12 -16.63 12.94
CA SER A 61 -7.08 -16.34 11.95
C SER A 61 -6.94 -14.86 11.64
N PHE A 62 -8.05 -14.13 11.63
CA PHE A 62 -8.07 -12.69 11.42
C PHE A 62 -7.38 -11.96 12.57
N GLU A 63 -7.71 -12.29 13.82
CA GLU A 63 -7.07 -11.71 15.01
C GLU A 63 -5.55 -11.93 14.99
N THR A 64 -5.14 -13.17 14.68
CA THR A 64 -3.73 -13.54 14.56
C THR A 64 -3.03 -12.72 13.48
N SER A 65 -3.63 -12.62 12.30
CA SER A 65 -3.08 -11.85 11.18
C SER A 65 -2.95 -10.36 11.51
N VAL A 66 -3.97 -9.77 12.14
CA VAL A 66 -4.06 -8.34 12.44
C VAL A 66 -3.07 -7.89 13.52
N SER A 67 -2.59 -8.82 14.37
CA SER A 67 -1.54 -8.51 15.35
C SER A 67 -0.23 -8.01 14.71
N CYS A 68 0.00 -8.32 13.42
CA CYS A 68 1.08 -7.72 12.61
C CYS A 68 1.08 -6.18 12.67
N LEU A 69 -0.09 -5.57 12.81
CA LEU A 69 -0.28 -4.12 12.81
C LEU A 69 -0.07 -3.48 14.18
N ASP A 70 0.14 -4.25 15.25
CA ASP A 70 0.20 -3.70 16.61
C ASP A 70 1.36 -2.72 16.80
N SER A 71 2.50 -2.98 16.14
CA SER A 71 3.64 -2.05 16.07
C SER A 71 3.28 -0.68 15.49
N ILE A 72 2.21 -0.59 14.69
CA ILE A 72 1.76 0.62 14.01
C ILE A 72 0.61 1.30 14.78
N LYS A 73 -0.10 0.56 15.64
CA LYS A 73 -1.25 1.07 16.42
C LYS A 73 -0.84 1.94 17.62
N THR A 74 0.35 1.75 18.16
CA THR A 74 0.76 2.31 19.46
C THR A 74 0.93 3.83 19.46
N ALA A 75 1.90 4.39 18.73
CA ALA A 75 2.17 5.83 18.76
C ALA A 75 2.68 6.39 17.43
N THR A 76 2.45 7.69 17.22
CA THR A 76 3.16 8.47 16.19
C THR A 76 4.58 8.80 16.66
N ALA A 77 5.45 9.22 15.73
CA ALA A 77 6.80 9.67 16.07
C ALA A 77 6.82 10.79 17.14
N THR A 78 5.74 11.55 17.25
CA THR A 78 5.52 12.61 18.25
C THR A 78 4.84 12.11 19.54
N LYS A 79 4.86 10.80 19.81
CA LYS A 79 4.27 10.14 21.00
C LYS A 79 2.75 10.26 21.17
N ARG A 80 2.02 10.81 20.18
CA ARG A 80 0.55 10.83 20.20
C ARG A 80 0.00 9.45 19.84
N GLN A 81 -0.90 8.93 20.68
CA GLN A 81 -1.61 7.68 20.42
C GLN A 81 -2.43 7.78 19.13
N ARG A 82 -2.32 6.78 18.25
CA ARG A 82 -3.07 6.74 17.00
C ARG A 82 -4.48 6.23 17.25
N ARG A 83 -5.48 6.91 16.70
CA ARG A 83 -6.85 6.38 16.67
C ARG A 83 -6.97 5.39 15.52
N PHE A 84 -7.06 4.10 15.84
CA PHE A 84 -7.12 3.03 14.84
C PHE A 84 -8.30 3.20 13.87
N SER A 85 -9.46 3.67 14.35
CA SER A 85 -10.64 3.95 13.52
C SER A 85 -10.43 5.01 12.45
N GLN A 86 -9.39 5.83 12.57
CA GLN A 86 -9.05 6.88 11.61
C GLN A 86 -7.92 6.47 10.65
N LEU A 87 -7.33 5.28 10.85
CA LEU A 87 -6.26 4.79 9.98
C LEU A 87 -6.84 4.27 8.67
N THR A 88 -6.57 4.99 7.60
CA THR A 88 -6.84 4.49 6.25
C THR A 88 -5.82 3.42 5.86
N VAL A 89 -6.20 2.52 4.96
CA VAL A 89 -5.32 1.49 4.39
C VAL A 89 -4.03 2.10 3.82
N LEU A 90 -4.14 3.25 3.14
CA LEU A 90 -2.98 3.97 2.61
C LEU A 90 -1.98 4.34 3.71
N THR A 91 -2.50 4.82 4.85
CA THR A 91 -1.68 5.20 6.00
C THR A 91 -0.99 3.98 6.60
N VAL A 92 -1.72 2.87 6.79
CA VAL A 92 -1.16 1.61 7.31
C VAL A 92 -0.06 1.08 6.40
N VAL A 93 -0.31 1.02 5.09
CA VAL A 93 0.66 0.54 4.09
C VAL A 93 1.90 1.43 4.06
N LYS A 94 1.73 2.74 4.14
CA LYS A 94 2.86 3.68 4.20
C LYS A 94 3.75 3.39 5.41
N LEU A 95 3.16 3.11 6.57
CA LEU A 95 3.89 2.84 7.81
C LEU A 95 4.59 1.48 7.78
N LEU A 96 3.94 0.45 7.23
CA LEU A 96 4.56 -0.86 6.99
C LEU A 96 5.78 -0.75 6.05
N ARG A 97 5.68 0.06 4.99
CA ARG A 97 6.82 0.29 4.09
C ARG A 97 7.95 1.06 4.78
N GLN A 98 7.61 1.99 5.66
CA GLN A 98 8.61 2.72 6.45
C GLN A 98 9.33 1.82 7.45
N SER A 99 8.62 0.90 8.11
CA SER A 99 9.24 -0.04 9.06
C SER A 99 10.16 -1.05 8.39
N LYS A 100 9.80 -1.52 7.18
CA LYS A 100 10.65 -2.43 6.39
C LYS A 100 11.86 -1.75 5.74
N GLY A 101 11.85 -0.43 5.64
CA GLY A 101 12.84 0.33 4.90
C GLY A 101 12.70 0.18 3.37
N PRO A 102 13.43 1.00 2.59
CA PRO A 102 13.41 0.91 1.15
C PRO A 102 14.03 -0.42 0.68
N SER A 103 13.33 -1.17 -0.17
CA SER A 103 13.87 -2.39 -0.78
C SER A 103 15.08 -2.12 -1.70
N PHE A 104 15.28 -0.85 -2.10
CA PHE A 104 16.40 -0.42 -2.92
C PHE A 104 16.85 0.99 -2.54
N THR A 105 18.14 1.13 -2.22
CA THR A 105 18.77 2.43 -1.99
C THR A 105 19.06 3.06 -3.34
N ARG A 106 18.21 3.99 -3.80
CA ARG A 106 18.57 4.81 -4.97
C ARG A 106 19.63 5.83 -4.54
N PRO A 107 20.79 5.90 -5.21
CA PRO A 107 21.73 6.98 -4.98
C PRO A 107 21.04 8.31 -5.29
N PHE A 108 21.30 9.32 -4.45
CA PHE A 108 20.77 10.65 -4.65
C PHE A 108 21.22 11.20 -6.01
N ALA A 109 20.27 11.46 -6.89
CA ALA A 109 20.52 12.10 -8.18
C ALA A 109 19.98 13.53 -8.12
N LYS A 110 20.88 14.52 -8.15
CA LYS A 110 20.50 15.93 -8.21
C LYS A 110 19.71 16.16 -9.51
N ARG A 111 18.47 16.62 -9.38
CA ARG A 111 17.60 16.91 -10.53
C ARG A 111 18.26 18.02 -11.35
N LYS A 112 18.61 17.73 -12.61
CA LYS A 112 19.09 18.77 -13.55
C LYS A 112 17.95 19.76 -13.78
N ARG A 113 18.06 20.96 -13.22
CA ARG A 113 17.24 22.10 -13.61
C ARG A 113 17.77 22.57 -14.96
N THR A 114 17.00 22.39 -16.02
CA THR A 114 17.26 23.07 -17.29
C THR A 114 17.11 24.56 -17.02
N GLN A 115 18.20 25.33 -17.13
CA GLN A 115 18.12 26.79 -17.21
C GLN A 115 17.46 27.14 -18.56
N SER A 116 16.14 27.09 -18.61
CA SER A 116 15.38 27.78 -19.65
C SER A 116 15.34 29.26 -19.25
N ASN A 117 15.95 30.12 -20.07
CA ASN A 117 15.98 31.59 -20.03
C ASN A 117 17.28 32.25 -19.54
N ALA A 118 18.41 31.94 -20.18
CA ALA A 118 19.57 32.85 -20.19
C ALA A 118 19.85 33.46 -21.60
N ASN A 119 19.07 33.09 -22.63
CA ASN A 119 19.31 33.55 -24.01
C ASN A 119 18.31 34.62 -24.51
N SER A 120 17.37 35.08 -23.69
CA SER A 120 16.41 36.12 -24.09
C SER A 120 16.86 37.56 -23.78
N GLU A 121 18.01 37.76 -23.12
CA GLU A 121 18.50 39.11 -22.76
C GLU A 121 19.60 39.67 -23.70
N MET A 122 20.20 38.85 -24.59
CA MET A 122 21.22 39.34 -25.54
C MET A 122 20.66 39.87 -26.88
N GLU A 123 19.39 39.62 -27.20
CA GLU A 123 18.78 40.14 -28.45
C GLU A 123 18.18 41.56 -28.31
N ALA A 124 18.09 42.10 -27.09
CA ALA A 124 17.51 43.42 -26.84
C ALA A 124 18.54 44.58 -26.90
N GLN A 125 19.84 44.31 -27.15
CA GLN A 125 20.89 45.34 -27.23
C GLN A 125 21.40 45.60 -28.66
N ARG A 126 20.66 45.19 -29.70
CA ARG A 126 21.00 45.40 -31.12
C ARG A 126 19.89 46.05 -31.95
N LYS A 127 19.00 46.83 -31.33
CA LYS A 127 18.09 47.73 -32.05
C LYS A 127 18.28 49.16 -31.59
#